data_AF-A0A7W8DFJ1-F1
#
_entry.id   AF-A0A7W8DFJ1-F1
#
_cell.length_a   1.000
_cell.length_b   1.000
_cell.length_c   1.000
_cell.angle_alpha   90.00
_cell.angle_beta   90.00
_cell.angle_gamma   90.00
#
_symmetry.space_group_name_H-M   'P 1'
#
loop_
_entity.id
_entity.type
_entity.pdbx_description
1 polymer ?
#
loop_
_entity_poly.entity_id
_entity_poly.type
_entity_poly.pdbx_seq_one_letter_code
_entity_poly.pdbx_strand_id
1 'polypeptide(L)'
;MSALAPLLAELAELRRAVEDEDWPLAATLARRHDHALRAAVRDGVADELAALLAAQQALIADFARRREEAAERLRGLRRADGAARAYRDGGEP
;
A
#
# COMPACT_ATOMS: atom_id res chain seq x y z
N MET A 1 -27.34 -8.66 8.05
CA MET A 1 -26.23 -8.32 7.13
C MET A 1 -25.36 -7.31 7.87
N SER A 2 -24.06 -7.59 8.03
CA SER A 2 -23.13 -6.69 8.72
C SER A 2 -23.01 -5.36 7.98
N ALA A 3 -23.06 -4.25 8.70
CA ALA A 3 -22.93 -2.91 8.14
C ALA A 3 -21.51 -2.66 7.60
N LEU A 4 -20.53 -3.47 8.03
CA LEU A 4 -19.14 -3.40 7.58
C LEU A 4 -18.81 -4.30 6.39
N ALA A 5 -19.74 -5.12 5.90
CA ALA A 5 -19.49 -5.98 4.73
C ALA A 5 -19.01 -5.21 3.48
N PRO A 6 -19.56 -4.01 3.16
CA PRO A 6 -19.04 -3.18 2.08
C PRO A 6 -17.61 -2.71 2.34
N LEU A 7 -17.29 -2.30 3.57
CA LEU A 7 -15.96 -1.83 3.95
C LEU A 7 -14.89 -2.93 3.85
N LEU A 8 -15.26 -4.16 4.21
CA LEU A 8 -14.39 -5.33 4.06
C LEU A 8 -14.13 -5.66 2.58
N ALA A 9 -15.15 -5.53 1.72
CA ALA A 9 -14.99 -5.72 0.28
C ALA A 9 -14.06 -4.67 -0.34
N GLU A 10 -14.19 -3.41 0.07
CA GLU A 10 -13.30 -2.33 -0.37
C GLU A 10 -11.83 -2.55 0.04
N LEU A 11 -11.60 -3.08 1.25
CA LEU A 11 -10.25 -3.46 1.68
C LEU A 11 -9.66 -4.59 0.85
N ALA A 12 -10.47 -5.57 0.44
CA ALA A 12 -10.02 -6.64 -0.43
C ALA A 12 -9.63 -6.12 -1.83
N GLU A 13 -10.43 -5.20 -2.40
CA GLU A 13 -10.09 -4.52 -3.66
C GLU A 13 -8.81 -3.69 -3.54
N LEU A 14 -8.66 -2.94 -2.45
CA LEU A 14 -7.46 -2.15 -2.18
C LEU A 14 -6.23 -3.04 -2.05
N ARG A 15 -6.34 -4.17 -1.35
CA ARG A 15 -5.23 -5.14 -1.24
C ARG A 15 -4.83 -5.66 -2.62
N ARG A 16 -5.79 -6.00 -3.46
CA ARG A 16 -5.52 -6.47 -4.82
C ARG A 16 -4.81 -5.40 -5.67
N ALA A 17 -5.26 -4.15 -5.61
CA ALA A 17 -4.60 -3.05 -6.31
C ALA A 17 -3.14 -2.85 -5.86
N VAL A 18 -2.87 -3.03 -4.56
CA VAL A 18 -1.51 -2.99 -4.01
C VAL A 18 -0.68 -4.20 -4.46
N GLU A 19 -1.28 -5.39 -4.46
CA GLU A 19 -0.67 -6.62 -4.94
C GLU A 19 -0.24 -6.51 -6.40
N ASP A 20 -1.10 -5.95 -7.23
CA ASP A 20 -0.90 -5.72 -8.67
C ASP A 20 -0.01 -4.48 -8.97
N GLU A 21 0.49 -3.79 -7.93
CA GLU A 21 1.29 -2.56 -8.03
C GLU A 21 0.58 -1.39 -8.76
N ASP A 22 -0.76 -1.40 -8.82
CA ASP A 22 -1.59 -0.32 -9.35
C ASP A 22 -1.77 0.78 -8.30
N TRP A 23 -0.72 1.59 -8.13
CA TRP A 23 -0.69 2.67 -7.14
C TRP A 23 -1.77 3.75 -7.34
N PRO A 24 -2.10 4.20 -8.57
CA PRO A 24 -3.20 5.13 -8.81
C PRO A 24 -4.56 4.59 -8.35
N LEU A 25 -4.85 3.32 -8.65
CA LEU A 25 -6.08 2.66 -8.20
C LEU A 25 -6.09 2.51 -6.68
N ALA A 26 -4.98 2.06 -6.09
CA ALA A 26 -4.85 1.92 -4.64
C ALA A 26 -5.07 3.25 -3.91
N ALA A 27 -4.54 4.37 -4.42
CA ALA A 27 -4.75 5.70 -3.83
C ALA A 27 -6.20 6.19 -3.94
N THR A 28 -6.92 5.79 -4.98
CA THR A 28 -8.35 6.10 -5.14
C THR A 28 -9.20 5.28 -4.17
N LEU A 29 -8.95 3.97 -4.10
CA LEU A 29 -9.64 3.06 -3.21
C LEU A 29 -9.41 3.40 -1.73
N ALA A 30 -8.18 3.76 -1.35
CA ALA A 30 -7.86 4.18 0.02
C ALA A 30 -8.65 5.42 0.47
N ARG A 31 -8.82 6.42 -0.42
CA ARG A 31 -9.61 7.62 -0.13
C ARG A 31 -11.10 7.32 -0.01
N ARG A 32 -11.64 6.45 -0.87
CA ARG A 32 -13.03 5.98 -0.80
C ARG A 32 -13.29 5.25 0.53
N HIS A 33 -12.36 4.37 0.91
CA HIS A 33 -12.45 3.60 2.13
C HIS A 33 -12.41 4.47 3.40
N ASP A 34 -11.52 5.47 3.48
CA ASP A 34 -11.48 6.40 4.62
C ASP A 34 -12.81 7.18 4.77
N HIS A 35 -13.40 7.59 3.66
CA HIS A 35 -14.71 8.27 3.69
C HIS A 35 -15.81 7.34 4.21
N ALA A 36 -15.88 6.11 3.70
CA ALA A 36 -16.87 5.12 4.11
C ALA A 36 -16.70 4.70 5.59
N LEU A 37 -15.46 4.57 6.06
CA LEU A 37 -15.14 4.28 7.45
C LEU A 37 -15.65 5.38 8.39
N ARG A 38 -15.41 6.65 8.05
CA ARG A 38 -15.86 7.79 8.85
C ARG A 38 -17.39 7.90 8.92
N ALA A 39 -18.10 7.45 7.88
CA ALA A 39 -19.54 7.35 7.90
C ALA A 39 -20.00 6.23 8.85
N ALA A 40 -19.44 5.02 8.72
CA ALA A 40 -19.81 3.87 9.56
C ALA A 40 -19.50 4.07 11.06
N VAL A 41 -18.40 4.76 11.40
CA VAL A 41 -18.07 5.11 12.79
C VAL A 41 -19.09 6.11 13.37
N ARG A 42 -19.61 7.04 12.55
CA ARG A 42 -20.63 8.00 12.96
C ARG A 42 -21.98 7.33 13.24
N ASP A 43 -22.26 6.24 12.54
CA ASP A 43 -23.49 5.45 12.66
C ASP A 43 -23.46 4.43 13.83
N GLY A 44 -22.38 4.42 14.63
CA GLY A 44 -22.34 3.70 15.91
C GLY A 44 -22.08 2.19 15.83
N VAL A 45 -21.48 1.70 14.75
CA VAL A 45 -21.21 0.26 14.52
C VAL A 45 -19.98 -0.23 15.29
N ALA A 46 -19.90 0.05 16.59
CA ALA A 46 -18.70 -0.16 17.41
C ALA A 46 -18.29 -1.64 17.56
N ASP A 47 -19.27 -2.55 17.65
CA ASP A 47 -19.02 -3.97 17.93
C ASP A 47 -18.44 -4.74 16.72
N GLU A 48 -18.59 -4.22 15.49
CA GLU A 48 -18.06 -4.87 14.29
C GLU A 48 -16.64 -4.34 13.91
N LEU A 49 -16.17 -3.25 14.53
CA LEU A 49 -14.92 -2.55 14.16
C LEU A 49 -13.64 -3.36 14.34
N ALA A 50 -13.63 -4.39 15.20
CA ALA A 50 -12.43 -5.18 15.47
C ALA A 50 -11.90 -5.92 14.23
N ALA A 51 -12.80 -6.50 13.43
CA ALA A 51 -12.43 -7.19 12.19
C ALA A 51 -11.91 -6.21 11.13
N LEU A 52 -12.50 -5.01 11.06
CA LEU A 52 -12.09 -3.95 10.16
C LEU A 52 -10.70 -3.38 10.54
N LEU A 53 -10.47 -3.16 11.83
CA LEU A 53 -9.18 -2.71 12.35
C LEU A 53 -8.06 -3.71 12.05
N ALA A 54 -8.32 -5.01 12.26
CA ALA A 54 -7.35 -6.06 11.96
C ALA A 54 -6.98 -6.08 10.46
N ALA A 55 -7.99 -5.93 9.58
CA ALA A 55 -7.77 -5.88 8.13
C ALA A 55 -6.98 -4.63 7.70
N GLN A 56 -7.27 -3.46 8.29
CA GLN A 56 -6.52 -2.22 8.03
C GLN A 56 -5.07 -2.31 8.51
N GLN A 57 -4.83 -2.84 9.71
CA GLN A 57 -3.48 -3.02 10.25
C GLN A 57 -2.64 -3.96 9.37
N ALA A 58 -3.24 -5.06 8.89
CA ALA A 58 -2.56 -5.97 7.96
C ALA A 58 -2.17 -5.28 6.66
N LEU A 59 -3.05 -4.44 6.10
CA LEU A 59 -2.79 -3.69 4.88
C LEU A 59 -1.68 -2.63 5.07
N ILE A 60 -1.68 -1.92 6.20
CA ILE A 60 -0.63 -0.95 6.55
C ILE A 60 0.73 -1.63 6.65
N ALA A 61 0.79 -2.81 7.28
CA ALA A 61 2.01 -3.59 7.38
C ALA A 61 2.54 -4.01 6.01
N ASP A 62 1.66 -4.44 5.09
CA ASP A 62 2.06 -4.81 3.73
C ASP A 62 2.58 -3.61 2.93
N PHE A 63 1.92 -2.45 3.04
CA PHE A 63 2.40 -1.21 2.43
C PHE A 63 3.78 -0.80 2.94
N ALA A 64 4.01 -0.90 4.25
CA ALA A 64 5.30 -0.55 4.85
C ALA A 64 6.42 -1.46 4.30
N ARG A 65 6.15 -2.77 4.21
CA ARG A 65 7.07 -3.75 3.62
C ARG A 65 7.37 -3.46 2.16
N ARG A 66 6.35 -3.28 1.32
CA ARG A 66 6.52 -2.97 -0.12
C ARG A 66 7.29 -1.67 -0.34
N ARG A 67 7.07 -0.65 0.51
CA ARG A 67 7.83 0.60 0.47
C ARG A 67 9.32 0.36 0.75
N GLU A 68 9.64 -0.50 1.71
CA GLU A 68 11.02 -0.86 2.05
C GLU A 68 11.69 -1.64 0.92
N GLU A 69 11.00 -2.61 0.33
CA GLU A 69 11.45 -3.35 -0.85
C GLU A 69 11.72 -2.41 -2.04
N ALA A 70 10.84 -1.45 -2.30
CA ALA A 70 11.03 -0.44 -3.35
C ALA A 70 12.26 0.45 -3.06
N ALA A 71 12.47 0.85 -1.80
CA ALA A 71 13.64 1.62 -1.41
C ALA A 71 14.96 0.84 -1.55
N GLU A 72 14.94 -0.47 -1.26
CA GLU A 72 16.08 -1.36 -1.51
C GLU A 72 16.39 -1.50 -3.00
N ARG A 73 15.37 -1.72 -3.84
CA ARG A 73 15.53 -1.75 -5.30
C ARG A 73 16.16 -0.46 -5.82
N LEU A 74 15.69 0.70 -5.37
CA LEU A 74 16.26 2.01 -5.71
C LEU A 74 17.73 2.16 -5.29
N ARG A 75 18.08 1.71 -4.07
CA ARG A 75 19.47 1.71 -3.60
C ARG A 75 20.36 0.77 -4.42
N GLY A 76 19.82 -0.37 -4.85
CA GLY A 76 20.49 -1.29 -5.79
C GLY A 76 20.79 -0.63 -7.12
N LEU A 77 19.79 -0.01 -7.75
CA LEU A 77 19.93 0.68 -9.03
C LEU A 77 20.95 1.82 -8.97
N ARG A 78 20.93 2.66 -7.92
CA ARG A 78 21.92 3.74 -7.75
C ARG A 78 23.36 3.22 -7.64
N ARG A 79 23.57 2.08 -6.96
CA ARG A 79 24.89 1.45 -6.87
C ARG A 79 25.35 0.91 -8.23
N ALA A 80 24.43 0.29 -8.98
CA ALA A 80 24.72 -0.21 -10.32
C ALA A 80 25.06 0.94 -11.29
N ASP A 81 24.31 2.04 -11.25
CA ASP A 81 24.58 3.24 -12.06
C ASP A 81 25.93 3.89 -11.72
N GLY A 82 26.26 3.94 -10.42
CA GLY A 82 27.57 4.42 -9.95
C GLY A 82 28.72 3.55 -10.46
N ALA A 83 28.57 2.23 -10.40
CA ALA A 83 29.56 1.29 -10.93
C ALA A 83 29.69 1.39 -12.46
N ALA A 84 28.58 1.55 -13.17
CA ALA A 84 28.56 1.70 -14.62
C ALA A 84 29.20 3.03 -15.08
N ARG A 85 29.03 4.13 -14.32
CA ARG A 85 29.75 5.39 -14.55
C ARG A 85 31.24 5.25 -14.27
N ALA A 86 31.63 4.68 -13.14
CA ALA A 86 33.05 4.50 -12.80
C ALA A 86 33.79 3.62 -13.81
N TYR A 87 33.14 2.59 -14.34
CA TYR A 87 33.70 1.76 -15.43
C TYR A 87 33.87 2.55 -16.74
N ARG A 88 32.94 3.46 -17.05
CA ARG A 88 32.99 4.30 -18.24
C ARG A 88 34.06 5.37 -18.14
N ASP A 89 34.17 6.01 -16.99
CA ASP A 89 35.14 7.10 -16.72
C ASP A 89 36.57 6.56 -16.50
N GLY A 90 36.72 5.32 -16.00
CA GLY A 90 38.01 4.63 -15.86
C GLY A 90 38.46 3.88 -17.12
N GLY A 91 37.68 3.93 -18.19
CA GLY A 91 37.93 3.23 -19.47
C GLY A 91 38.41 4.14 -20.61
N GLU A 92 38.58 5.44 -20.38
CA GLU A 92 39.24 6.35 -21.34
C GLU A 92 40.79 6.22 -21.20
N PRO A 93 41.52 5.84 -22.28
CA PRO A 93 42.98 5.84 -22.30
C PRO A 93 43.59 7.25 -22.32
#